data_AF-T1EJQ3-F1
#
_entry.id   AF-T1EJQ3-F1
#
_cell.length_a   1.000
_cell.length_b   1.000
_cell.length_c   1.000
_cell.angle_alpha   90.00
_cell.angle_beta   90.00
_cell.angle_gamma   90.00
#
_symmetry.space_group_name_H-M   'P 1'
#
loop_
_entity.id
_entity.type
_entity.pdbx_description
1 polymer ?
#
loop_
_entity_poly.entity_id
_entity_poly.type
_entity_poly.pdbx_seq_one_letter_code
_entity_poly.pdbx_strand_id
1 'polypeptide(L)'
;MSYIDKMVIQGIRSFGPGDENRGMIHFFMPLTLILGPNGTGKTVARETEVKAQVRLQFHDVRGDKCLAQRSVVGTQKKNKVEFKTLDGLIQKKLSNGETVTLNSRCAETDKEMISLLGVSKPILENVIFCHQEDSNW
;
A
#
# COMPACT_ATOMS: atom_id res chain seq x y z
N MET A 1 -0.78 7.39 19.69
CA MET A 1 -1.88 7.01 18.76
C MET A 1 -1.26 6.85 17.40
N SER A 2 -1.51 5.73 16.73
CA SER A 2 -1.04 5.50 15.36
C SER A 2 -1.85 6.33 14.36
N TYR A 3 -1.23 6.71 13.25
CA TYR A 3 -1.92 7.42 12.16
C TYR A 3 -1.17 7.25 10.85
N ILE A 4 -1.90 7.32 9.74
CA ILE A 4 -1.34 7.23 8.40
C ILE A 4 -0.90 8.63 7.97
N ASP A 5 0.29 8.73 7.38
CA ASP A 5 0.88 9.98 6.91
C ASP A 5 0.77 10.07 5.38
N LYS A 6 1.11 8.99 4.67
CA LYS A 6 1.22 9.03 3.22
C LYS A 6 1.04 7.66 2.58
N MET A 7 0.39 7.62 1.42
CA MET A 7 0.34 6.45 0.56
C MET A 7 0.90 6.77 -0.81
N VAL A 8 1.69 5.87 -1.38
CA VAL A 8 2.21 5.93 -2.75
C VAL A 8 1.77 4.69 -3.51
N ILE A 9 1.26 4.90 -4.72
CA ILE A 9 0.78 3.86 -5.64
C ILE A 9 1.57 3.98 -6.94
N GLN A 10 2.12 2.88 -7.44
CA GLN A 10 2.94 2.85 -8.65
C GLN A 10 2.70 1.57 -9.43
N GLY A 11 2.61 1.65 -10.76
CA GLY A 11 2.39 0.50 -11.63
C GLY A 11 1.03 -0.19 -11.44
N ILE A 12 0.02 0.51 -10.89
CA ILE A 12 -1.33 -0.04 -10.63
C ILE A 12 -2.37 0.76 -11.41
N ARG A 13 -3.17 0.09 -12.24
CA ARG A 13 -4.27 0.69 -13.03
C ARG A 13 -3.78 1.90 -13.83
N SER A 14 -4.25 3.10 -13.52
CA SER A 14 -3.87 4.35 -14.18
C SER A 14 -2.51 4.91 -13.74
N PHE A 15 -1.90 4.37 -12.68
CA PHE A 15 -0.58 4.78 -12.22
C PHE A 15 0.49 4.01 -12.98
N GLY A 16 1.27 4.70 -13.81
CA GLY A 16 2.36 4.10 -14.57
C GLY A 16 3.47 3.54 -13.67
N PRO A 17 4.36 2.69 -14.22
CA PRO A 17 5.45 2.07 -13.47
C PRO A 17 6.64 3.01 -13.26
N GLY A 18 6.80 4.05 -14.08
CA GLY A 18 7.82 5.09 -13.89
C GLY A 18 7.59 5.91 -12.62
N ASP A 19 8.67 6.41 -12.02
CA ASP A 19 8.62 7.19 -10.77
C ASP A 19 7.85 8.52 -10.94
N GLU A 20 7.87 9.09 -12.14
CA GLU A 20 7.12 10.28 -12.54
C GLU A 20 5.61 10.05 -12.59
N ASN A 21 5.17 8.80 -12.68
CA ASN A 21 3.76 8.41 -12.82
C ASN A 21 3.15 7.84 -11.52
N ARG A 22 3.88 7.92 -10.41
CA ARG A 22 3.39 7.44 -9.11
C ARG A 22 2.29 8.34 -8.57
N GLY A 23 1.19 7.74 -8.14
CA GLY A 23 0.17 8.39 -7.33
C GLY A 23 0.66 8.61 -5.92
N MET A 24 0.37 9.77 -5.34
CA MET A 24 0.75 10.10 -3.97
C MET A 24 -0.41 10.78 -3.25
N ILE A 25 -0.78 10.21 -2.11
CA ILE A 25 -1.82 10.73 -1.24
C ILE A 25 -1.16 11.07 0.09
N HIS A 26 -1.30 12.32 0.51
CA HIS A 26 -0.95 12.77 1.85
C HIS A 26 -2.21 12.77 2.71
N PHE A 27 -2.13 12.16 3.88
CA PHE A 27 -3.23 12.12 4.84
C PHE A 27 -3.02 13.22 5.87
N PHE A 28 -4.04 14.04 6.04
CA PHE A 28 -4.09 15.14 6.99
C PHE A 28 -5.12 14.84 8.08
N MET A 29 -4.83 15.31 9.29
CA MET A 29 -5.75 15.25 10.42
C MET A 29 -6.52 16.57 10.55
N PRO A 30 -7.81 16.53 10.91
CA PRO A 30 -8.62 15.33 11.17
C PRO A 30 -9.25 14.72 9.91
N LEU A 31 -9.17 15.39 8.76
CA LEU A 31 -9.90 15.00 7.54
C LEU A 31 -9.01 15.16 6.30
N THR A 32 -9.03 14.14 5.44
CA THR A 32 -8.44 14.16 4.09
C THR A 32 -9.56 13.98 3.07
N LEU A 33 -9.69 14.93 2.14
CA LEU A 33 -10.66 14.82 1.04
C LEU A 33 -9.94 14.32 -0.22
N ILE A 34 -10.37 13.16 -0.74
CA ILE A 34 -9.88 12.59 -2.00
C ILE A 34 -11.01 12.67 -3.01
N LEU A 35 -10.79 13.40 -4.09
CA LEU A 35 -11.72 13.53 -5.21
C LEU A 35 -11.13 12.85 -6.45
N GLY A 36 -11.98 12.24 -7.26
CA GLY A 36 -11.56 11.64 -8.52
C GLY A 36 -12.74 11.42 -9.46
N PRO A 37 -12.56 11.54 -10.78
CA PRO A 37 -13.59 11.19 -11.74
C PRO A 37 -13.83 9.67 -11.76
N ASN A 38 -15.07 9.26 -12.01
CA ASN A 38 -15.43 7.85 -12.09
C ASN A 38 -14.73 7.17 -13.28
N GLY A 39 -14.11 6.01 -13.05
CA GLY A 39 -13.67 5.11 -14.13
C GLY A 39 -12.26 5.32 -14.69
N THR A 40 -11.38 6.08 -14.04
CA THR A 40 -9.97 6.20 -14.45
C THR A 40 -9.18 4.93 -14.08
N GLY A 41 -8.88 4.06 -15.05
CA GLY A 41 -7.97 2.93 -14.80
C GLY A 41 -8.14 1.66 -15.63
N LYS A 42 -8.74 1.71 -16.82
CA LYS A 42 -8.92 0.52 -17.68
C LYS A 42 -7.83 0.31 -18.74
N THR A 43 -6.82 1.17 -18.83
CA THR A 43 -5.78 1.04 -19.87
C THR A 43 -4.58 0.28 -19.31
N VAL A 44 -4.40 -0.97 -19.73
CA VAL A 44 -3.21 -1.77 -19.42
C VAL A 44 -2.02 -1.16 -20.18
N ALA A 45 -0.95 -0.83 -19.48
CA ALA A 45 0.30 -0.40 -20.10
C ALA A 45 0.76 -1.45 -21.13
N ARG A 46 1.27 -1.02 -22.29
CA ARG A 46 1.76 -1.91 -23.37
C ARG A 46 3.05 -2.68 -23.00
N GLU A 47 3.34 -2.83 -21.71
CA GLU A 47 4.56 -3.42 -21.19
C GLU A 47 4.37 -4.93 -20.99
N THR A 48 5.38 -5.71 -21.38
CA THR A 48 5.37 -7.18 -21.22
C THR A 48 5.46 -7.60 -19.76
N GLU A 49 6.06 -6.76 -18.92
CA GLU A 49 6.18 -6.98 -17.49
C GLU A 49 6.13 -5.65 -16.75
N VAL A 50 5.30 -5.56 -15.72
CA VAL A 50 5.10 -4.36 -14.90
C VAL A 50 5.31 -4.72 -13.44
N LYS A 51 6.22 -4.02 -12.76
CA LYS A 51 6.35 -4.08 -11.30
C LYS A 51 5.45 -3.02 -10.66
N ALA A 52 4.40 -3.48 -10.00
CA ALA A 52 3.47 -2.68 -9.24
C ALA A 52 3.89 -2.62 -7.76
N GLN A 53 3.72 -1.46 -7.12
CA GLN A 53 4.02 -1.28 -5.70
C GLN A 53 3.01 -0.35 -5.01
N VAL A 54 2.67 -0.71 -3.77
CA VAL A 54 2.00 0.17 -2.81
C VAL A 54 2.93 0.38 -1.63
N ARG A 55 3.11 1.65 -1.24
CA ARG A 55 3.90 2.05 -0.08
C ARG A 55 3.02 2.86 0.86
N LEU A 56 2.93 2.45 2.11
CA LEU A 56 2.18 3.12 3.17
C LEU A 56 3.15 3.59 4.25
N GLN A 57 3.21 4.90 4.46
CA GLN A 57 3.96 5.53 5.52
C GLN A 57 2.99 5.93 6.64
N PHE A 58 3.32 5.56 7.87
CA PHE A 58 2.48 5.76 9.04
C PHE A 58 3.35 5.89 10.30
N HIS A 59 2.75 6.36 11.39
CA HIS A 59 3.35 6.31 12.71
C HIS A 59 2.68 5.19 13.51
N ASP A 60 3.49 4.37 14.17
CA ASP A 60 2.98 3.27 14.97
C ASP A 60 2.43 3.76 16.33
N VAL A 61 1.94 2.83 17.15
CA VAL A 61 1.42 3.15 18.49
C VAL A 61 2.46 3.79 19.42
N ARG A 62 3.76 3.59 19.17
CA ARG A 62 4.88 4.17 19.92
C ARG A 62 5.31 5.54 19.37
N GLY A 63 4.77 5.96 18.23
CA GLY A 63 5.14 7.19 17.52
C GLY A 63 6.35 7.03 16.60
N ASP A 64 6.86 5.81 16.43
CA ASP A 64 7.96 5.54 15.51
C ASP A 64 7.44 5.57 14.06
N LYS A 65 8.27 6.07 13.14
CA LYS A 65 7.90 6.19 11.74
C LYS A 65 8.12 4.88 11.00
N CYS A 66 7.06 4.38 10.36
CA CYS A 66 7.04 3.12 9.65
C CYS A 66 6.78 3.31 8.15
N LEU A 67 7.36 2.43 7.33
CA LEU A 67 7.07 2.28 5.91
C LEU A 67 6.77 0.80 5.63
N ALA A 68 5.53 0.52 5.22
CA ALA A 68 5.15 -0.78 4.70
C ALA A 68 5.08 -0.73 3.17
N GLN A 69 5.64 -1.73 2.52
CA GLN A 69 5.66 -1.86 1.07
C GLN A 69 5.19 -3.24 0.65
N ARG A 70 4.25 -3.30 -0.29
CA ARG A 70 3.87 -4.51 -1.02
C ARG A 70 4.14 -4.34 -2.49
N SER A 71 4.63 -5.40 -3.13
CA SER A 71 4.94 -5.39 -4.56
C SER A 71 4.35 -6.61 -5.25
N VAL A 72 3.90 -6.42 -6.49
CA VAL A 72 3.42 -7.46 -7.39
C VAL A 72 4.08 -7.25 -8.74
N VAL A 73 4.44 -8.33 -9.42
CA VAL A 73 4.85 -8.29 -10.82
C VAL A 73 3.71 -8.86 -11.66
N GLY A 74 3.24 -8.09 -12.63
CA GLY A 74 2.32 -8.54 -13.66
C GLY A 74 3.07 -8.80 -14.95
N THR A 75 2.99 -10.01 -15.50
CA THR A 75 3.62 -10.38 -16.77
C THR A 75 2.54 -10.65 -17.82
N GLN A 76 2.54 -9.88 -18.91
CA GLN A 76 1.67 -10.09 -20.06
C GLN A 76 2.17 -11.30 -20.88
N LYS A 77 1.40 -12.38 -20.88
CA LYS A 77 1.51 -13.49 -21.84
C LYS A 77 0.55 -13.24 -23.00
N LYS A 78 0.63 -14.04 -24.09
CA LYS A 78 -0.17 -13.85 -25.30
C LYS A 78 -1.66 -13.53 -25.05
N ASN A 79 -2.32 -14.29 -24.17
CA ASN A 79 -3.77 -14.16 -23.91
C ASN A 79 -4.14 -14.00 -22.42
N LYS A 80 -3.16 -13.81 -21.54
CA LYS A 80 -3.42 -13.68 -20.10
C LYS A 80 -2.35 -12.84 -19.43
N VAL A 81 -2.71 -12.18 -18.34
CA VAL A 81 -1.76 -11.56 -17.42
C VAL A 81 -1.55 -12.52 -16.25
N GLU A 82 -0.30 -12.84 -15.96
CA GLU A 82 0.08 -13.61 -14.77
C GLU A 82 0.58 -12.66 -13.69
N PHE A 83 0.14 -12.85 -12.45
CA PHE A 83 0.59 -12.03 -11.33
C PHE A 83 1.44 -12.86 -10.38
N LYS A 84 2.58 -12.30 -9.97
CA LYS A 84 3.47 -12.85 -8.95
C LYS A 84 3.62 -11.85 -7.82
N THR A 85 3.14 -12.21 -6.63
CA THR A 85 3.38 -11.43 -5.42
C THR A 85 4.84 -11.55 -5.00
N LEU A 86 5.48 -10.42 -4.70
CA LEU A 86 6.82 -10.38 -4.11
C LEU A 86 6.71 -10.21 -2.59
N ASP A 87 7.81 -10.50 -1.89
CA ASP A 87 7.85 -10.32 -0.44
C ASP A 87 7.57 -8.87 -0.04
N GLY A 88 6.86 -8.73 1.08
CA GLY A 88 6.59 -7.45 1.70
C GLY A 88 7.83 -6.93 2.41
N LEU A 89 7.89 -5.62 2.56
CA LEU A 89 8.93 -4.93 3.32
C LEU A 89 8.28 -4.03 4.36
N ILE A 90 8.75 -4.12 5.61
CA ILE A 90 8.43 -3.18 6.68
C ILE A 90 9.73 -2.55 7.14
N GLN A 91 9.79 -1.23 7.10
CA GLN A 91 10.87 -0.44 7.65
C GLN A 91 10.37 0.37 8.82
N LYS A 92 11.09 0.31 9.94
CA LYS A 92 10.79 1.06 11.14
C LYS A 92 11.97 1.95 11.50
N LYS A 93 11.75 3.26 11.52
CA LYS A 93 12.71 4.24 12.02
C LYS A 93 12.43 4.48 13.50
N LEU A 94 13.30 3.92 14.33
CA LEU A 94 13.25 4.02 15.79
C LEU A 94 13.63 5.43 16.24
N SER A 95 13.15 5.81 17.42
CA SER A 95 13.48 7.09 18.06
C SER A 95 14.98 7.32 18.31
N ASN A 96 15.79 6.26 18.41
CA ASN A 96 17.25 6.33 18.51
C ASN A 96 17.95 6.67 17.16
N GLY A 97 17.19 6.81 16.07
CA GLY A 97 17.69 7.08 14.71
C GLY A 97 17.99 5.84 13.87
N GLU A 98 17.96 4.65 14.48
CA GLU A 98 18.18 3.37 13.81
C GLU A 98 17.01 3.01 12.89
N THR A 99 17.30 2.38 11.75
CA THR A 99 16.28 1.88 10.84
C THR A 99 16.35 0.35 10.77
N VAL A 100 15.31 -0.30 11.27
CA VAL A 100 15.14 -1.75 11.19
C VAL A 100 14.33 -2.09 9.94
N THR A 101 14.86 -2.98 9.10
CA THR A 101 14.17 -3.46 7.89
C THR A 101 13.83 -4.93 8.04
N LEU A 102 12.56 -5.27 7.79
CA LEU A 102 12.05 -6.63 7.82
C LEU A 102 11.51 -6.97 6.43
N ASN A 103 12.12 -7.96 5.78
CA ASN A 103 11.59 -8.55 4.54
C ASN A 103 10.94 -9.88 4.90
N SER A 104 9.69 -10.09 4.48
CA SER A 104 8.97 -11.31 4.81
C SER A 104 7.83 -11.58 3.85
N ARG A 105 7.35 -12.83 3.90
CA ARG A 105 6.13 -13.24 3.22
C ARG A 105 4.95 -12.41 3.71
N CYS A 106 3.94 -12.25 2.85
CA CYS A 106 2.78 -11.39 3.10
C CYS A 106 2.08 -11.67 4.45
N ALA A 107 1.97 -12.92 4.88
CA ALA A 107 1.29 -13.29 6.12
C ALA A 107 1.98 -12.72 7.38
N GLU A 108 3.31 -12.67 7.41
CA GLU A 108 4.06 -12.04 8.51
C GLU A 108 3.96 -10.52 8.43
N THR A 109 3.98 -9.94 7.22
CA THR A 109 3.76 -8.50 7.01
C THR A 109 2.40 -8.05 7.56
N ASP A 110 1.33 -8.85 7.36
CA ASP A 110 -0.01 -8.51 7.86
C ASP A 110 -0.09 -8.51 9.38
N LYS A 111 0.48 -9.53 10.04
CA LYS A 111 0.54 -9.59 11.51
C LYS A 111 1.28 -8.39 12.09
N GLU A 112 2.40 -8.02 11.47
CA GLU A 112 3.22 -6.89 11.93
C GLU A 112 2.48 -5.56 11.72
N MET A 113 1.79 -5.38 10.59
CA MET A 113 0.97 -4.19 10.33
C MET A 113 -0.14 -3.99 11.37
N ILE A 114 -0.85 -5.06 11.71
CA ILE A 114 -1.90 -5.08 12.75
C ILE A 114 -1.30 -4.66 14.10
N SER A 115 -0.14 -5.23 14.45
CA SER A 115 0.59 -4.91 15.68
C SER A 115 1.03 -3.43 15.74
N LEU A 116 1.64 -2.92 14.67
CA LEU A 116 2.16 -1.56 14.61
C LEU A 116 1.05 -0.50 14.59
N LEU A 117 -0.03 -0.74 13.85
CA LEU A 117 -1.20 0.15 13.83
C LEU A 117 -2.01 0.05 15.12
N GLY A 118 -1.88 -1.02 15.90
CA GLY A 118 -2.60 -1.19 17.16
C GLY A 118 -4.11 -1.41 16.98
N VAL A 119 -4.51 -1.99 15.85
CA VAL A 119 -5.91 -2.32 15.53
C VAL A 119 -6.04 -3.82 15.30
N SER A 120 -7.23 -4.38 15.51
CA SER A 120 -7.47 -5.79 15.20
C SER A 120 -7.56 -6.01 13.68
N LYS A 121 -7.30 -7.24 13.21
CA LYS A 121 -7.46 -7.62 11.80
C LYS A 121 -8.84 -7.21 11.23
N PRO A 122 -9.97 -7.50 11.90
CA PRO A 122 -11.28 -7.11 11.38
C PRO A 122 -11.49 -5.60 11.30
N ILE A 123 -10.91 -4.81 12.21
CA ILE A 123 -10.98 -3.34 12.14
C ILE A 123 -10.20 -2.84 10.91
N LEU A 124 -9.03 -3.41 10.66
CA LEU A 124 -8.22 -3.02 9.52
C LEU A 124 -8.92 -3.36 8.19
N GLU A 125 -9.45 -4.57 8.06
CA GLU A 125 -10.02 -5.09 6.80
C GLU A 125 -11.46 -4.64 6.54
N ASN A 126 -12.31 -4.55 7.57
CA ASN A 126 -13.76 -4.34 7.39
C ASN A 126 -14.23 -2.94 7.79
N VAL A 127 -13.37 -2.12 8.41
CA VAL A 127 -13.73 -0.77 8.86
C VAL A 127 -12.84 0.27 8.21
N ILE A 128 -11.52 0.15 8.34
CA ILE A 128 -10.56 1.14 7.84
C ILE A 128 -10.34 1.00 6.33
N PHE A 129 -10.10 -0.23 5.86
CA PHE A 129 -9.82 -0.54 4.46
C PHE A 129 -10.83 -1.55 3.88
N CYS A 130 -12.12 -1.26 4.06
CA CYS A 130 -13.19 -2.04 3.44
C CYS A 130 -13.17 -1.88 1.92
N HIS A 131 -13.50 -2.95 1.20
CA HIS A 131 -13.66 -2.89 -0.24
C HIS A 131 -14.94 -2.12 -0.57
N GLN A 132 -14.92 -1.28 -1.62
CA GLN A 132 -16.09 -0.47 -1.99
C GLN A 132 -17.32 -1.34 -2.28
N GLU A 133 -17.12 -2.52 -2.86
CA GLU A 133 -18.18 -3.51 -3.18
C GLU A 133 -18.75 -4.19 -1.92
N ASP A 134 -17.97 -4.27 -0.84
CA ASP A 134 -18.38 -4.89 0.43
C ASP A 134 -19.00 -3.87 1.40
N SER A 135 -18.97 -2.60 1.03
CA SER A 135 -19.44 -1.51 1.87
C SER A 135 -20.94 -1.30 1.60
N ASN A 136 -21.80 -1.49 2.60
CA ASN A 136 -23.26 -1.27 2.50
C ASN A 136 -23.65 0.20 2.78
N TRP A 137 -22.81 1.15 2.35
CA TRP A 137 -23.00 2.59 2.53
C TRP A 137 -23.89 3.18 1.42
#